data_AF-A0A6N2MDA4-F1
#
_entry.id   AF-A0A6N2MDA4-F1
#
_cell.length_a   1.000
_cell.length_b   1.000
_cell.length_c   1.000
_cell.angle_alpha   90.00
_cell.angle_beta   90.00
_cell.angle_gamma   90.00
#
_symmetry.space_group_name_H-M   'P 1'
#
loop_
_entity.id
_entity.type
_entity.pdbx_description
1 polymer ?
#
loop_
_entity_poly.entity_id
_entity_poly.type
_entity_poly.pdbx_seq_one_letter_code
_entity_poly.pdbx_strand_id
1 'polypeptide(L)'
;MAADQRNVPENPAKNFNEYFRFNLGRDTPSDARNTLLVVTTLIIAVTFQAALNPPAGVWQDDRYDPAENCTVVTSDNNDCTIIRYAGTSILHTRTGAGYDIFIFVNTLAFSAATNTIDPLFATGQPFSDRGFTLHLFNELRVWCFSWCCVTSKNNEMGDNCSCFHVTLFLKEVQVAREEEVPQENPAKGFNQYFRYKLGRDPPSDARNTLLVVTTLIVAVTFQAAISPPGGVWQDDKYSPATCTAVTSDSNCTIIRHAGTSVLYYRDKSRYDAFVYANTLAFSAATNTILCLLLDSPFQTEVLLSIYSMNFAFGASVGAVQPPKTMKWAFICLALFLPYIIRMAANQLNIPENPSTNFNQYFRFKLGRDPPSDARNTLLVVTTLIVAVTFQAAINPPGGLWQDDKYSPATCTVVTSDNNCTIIRHAGTSVLYYRNKTGYGIFVFVNTLAFSASTNTIFYLLLDSPFQTEVLLSIYSINAAYGASVAAVQPPKTMKWWLYFVALMLPYISRAFSNFIKRYK
;
A
#
# COMPACT_ATOMS: atom_id res chain seq x y z
N MET A 1 6.75 -46.90 -4.32
CA MET A 1 7.79 -45.87 -4.48
C MET A 1 7.95 -45.18 -3.13
N ALA A 2 9.08 -45.43 -2.47
CA ALA A 2 9.37 -44.86 -1.17
C ALA A 2 9.63 -43.35 -1.33
N ALA A 3 8.96 -42.52 -0.53
CA ALA A 3 9.27 -41.12 -0.41
C ALA A 3 10.68 -40.97 0.17
N ASP A 4 11.59 -40.35 -0.59
CA ASP A 4 12.94 -40.03 -0.15
C ASP A 4 12.85 -39.02 1.01
N GLN A 5 13.13 -39.47 2.23
CA GLN A 5 13.15 -38.63 3.45
C GLN A 5 14.39 -37.73 3.54
N ARG A 6 15.24 -37.64 2.51
CA ARG A 6 16.42 -36.78 2.52
C ARG A 6 16.04 -35.36 2.10
N ASN A 7 15.61 -34.55 3.06
CA ASN A 7 15.85 -33.09 3.17
C ASN A 7 14.90 -32.41 4.20
N VAL A 8 14.67 -33.03 5.36
CA VAL A 8 14.13 -32.26 6.51
C VAL A 8 15.32 -31.46 7.07
N PRO A 9 15.27 -30.12 7.14
CA PRO A 9 16.38 -29.33 7.66
C PRO A 9 16.77 -29.79 9.07
N GLU A 10 18.07 -30.01 9.25
CA GLU A 10 18.71 -30.34 10.52
C GLU A 10 18.35 -29.27 11.57
N ASN A 11 17.57 -29.66 12.59
CA ASN A 11 17.07 -28.82 13.70
C ASN A 11 16.57 -27.40 13.29
N PRO A 12 15.25 -27.11 13.29
CA PRO A 12 14.72 -25.80 12.90
C PRO A 12 15.26 -24.61 13.72
N ALA A 13 15.90 -24.87 14.88
CA ALA A 13 16.62 -23.88 15.67
C ALA A 13 17.97 -23.42 15.06
N LYS A 14 18.64 -24.26 14.24
CA LYS A 14 19.96 -23.97 13.65
C LYS A 14 19.87 -23.01 12.45
N ASN A 15 18.87 -23.18 11.57
CA ASN A 15 18.73 -22.34 10.38
C ASN A 15 17.26 -21.99 10.05
N PHE A 16 16.69 -21.15 10.90
CA PHE A 16 15.28 -20.74 10.86
C PHE A 16 14.85 -20.09 9.53
N ASN A 17 15.77 -19.45 8.79
CA ASN A 17 15.46 -18.83 7.49
C ASN A 17 15.20 -19.88 6.42
N GLU A 18 16.06 -20.90 6.33
CA GLU A 18 15.91 -22.01 5.39
C GLU A 18 14.66 -22.85 5.70
N TYR A 19 14.29 -22.94 6.98
CA TYR A 19 13.11 -23.68 7.38
C TYR A 19 11.80 -23.07 6.88
N PHE A 20 11.66 -21.75 6.76
CA PHE A 20 10.40 -21.12 6.32
C PHE A 20 10.39 -20.61 4.88
N ARG A 21 11.58 -20.55 4.26
CA ARG A 21 11.72 -20.33 2.83
C ARG A 21 10.95 -21.39 2.04
N PHE A 22 10.52 -21.02 0.85
CA PHE A 22 10.01 -22.00 -0.12
C PHE A 22 11.04 -23.10 -0.37
N ASN A 23 10.60 -24.36 -0.36
CA ASN A 23 11.46 -25.50 -0.62
C ASN A 23 10.74 -26.50 -1.54
N LEU A 24 11.30 -26.68 -2.74
CA LEU A 24 10.73 -27.51 -3.80
C LEU A 24 10.65 -29.02 -3.44
N GLY A 25 11.49 -29.47 -2.50
CA GLY A 25 11.48 -30.86 -2.02
C GLY A 25 10.50 -31.12 -0.86
N ARG A 26 9.98 -30.07 -0.23
CA ARG A 26 9.03 -30.16 0.91
C ARG A 26 7.63 -29.68 0.55
N ASP A 27 7.53 -28.56 -0.15
CA ASP A 27 6.27 -27.85 -0.37
C ASP A 27 5.56 -28.38 -1.61
N THR A 28 4.23 -28.51 -1.53
CA THR A 28 3.45 -29.02 -2.66
C THR A 28 3.31 -27.97 -3.78
N PRO A 29 3.03 -28.39 -5.03
CA PRO A 29 2.70 -27.44 -6.10
C PRO A 29 1.50 -26.53 -5.76
N SER A 30 0.53 -27.02 -4.98
CA SER A 30 -0.57 -26.19 -4.46
C SER A 30 -0.09 -25.12 -3.48
N ASP A 31 0.88 -25.43 -2.61
CA ASP A 31 1.46 -24.46 -1.69
C ASP A 31 2.21 -23.36 -2.45
N ALA A 32 2.96 -23.75 -3.50
CA ALA A 32 3.64 -22.81 -4.38
C ALA A 32 2.64 -21.87 -5.08
N ARG A 33 1.59 -22.44 -5.67
CA ARG A 33 0.53 -21.68 -6.34
C ARG A 33 -0.15 -20.70 -5.39
N ASN A 34 -0.55 -21.15 -4.20
CA ASN A 34 -1.23 -20.29 -3.22
C ASN A 34 -0.33 -19.15 -2.74
N THR A 35 0.94 -19.45 -2.43
CA THR A 35 1.97 -18.47 -2.07
C THR A 35 2.11 -17.40 -3.15
N LEU A 36 2.31 -17.81 -4.42
CA LEU A 36 2.57 -16.90 -5.52
C LEU A 36 1.33 -16.05 -5.86
N LEU A 37 0.15 -16.67 -5.94
CA LEU A 37 -1.10 -15.98 -6.29
C LEU A 37 -1.41 -14.83 -5.33
N VAL A 38 -1.21 -15.02 -4.02
CA VAL A 38 -1.46 -13.96 -3.04
C VAL A 38 -0.58 -12.74 -3.31
N VAL A 39 0.71 -12.96 -3.55
CA VAL A 39 1.68 -11.88 -3.72
C VAL A 39 1.50 -11.18 -5.07
N THR A 40 1.43 -11.95 -6.16
CA THR A 40 1.38 -11.39 -7.51
C THR A 40 0.06 -10.68 -7.78
N THR A 41 -1.06 -11.25 -7.35
CA THR A 41 -2.38 -10.60 -7.49
C THR A 41 -2.42 -9.27 -6.75
N LEU A 42 -1.82 -9.20 -5.56
CA LEU A 42 -1.80 -7.95 -4.81
C LEU A 42 -0.84 -6.91 -5.41
N ILE A 43 0.32 -7.33 -5.94
CA ILE A 43 1.21 -6.43 -6.70
C ILE A 43 0.49 -5.87 -7.93
N ILE A 44 -0.24 -6.70 -8.67
CA ILE A 44 -1.08 -6.29 -9.81
C ILE A 44 -2.12 -5.26 -9.35
N ALA A 45 -2.84 -5.53 -8.27
CA ALA A 45 -3.86 -4.62 -7.76
C ALA A 45 -3.26 -3.26 -7.37
N VAL A 46 -2.13 -3.25 -6.66
CA VAL A 46 -1.46 -2.01 -6.21
C VAL A 46 -0.94 -1.21 -7.38
N THR A 47 -0.25 -1.85 -8.31
CA THR A 47 0.35 -1.20 -9.50
C THR A 47 -0.73 -0.68 -10.45
N PHE A 48 -1.84 -1.41 -10.58
CA PHE A 48 -3.01 -0.95 -11.32
C PHE A 48 -3.64 0.29 -10.69
N GLN A 49 -3.90 0.28 -9.38
CA GLN A 49 -4.43 1.46 -8.68
C GLN A 49 -3.49 2.66 -8.78
N ALA A 50 -2.18 2.43 -8.72
CA ALA A 50 -1.18 3.48 -8.86
C ALA A 50 -1.06 4.02 -10.30
N ALA A 51 -1.43 3.24 -11.31
CA ALA A 51 -1.53 3.73 -12.70
C ALA A 51 -2.77 4.62 -12.89
N LEU A 52 -3.90 4.26 -12.26
CA LEU A 52 -5.13 5.07 -12.32
C LEU A 52 -5.02 6.37 -11.51
N ASN A 53 -4.32 6.32 -10.39
CA ASN A 53 -4.04 7.47 -9.52
C ASN A 53 -2.52 7.65 -9.43
N PRO A 54 -1.87 8.23 -10.46
CA PRO A 54 -0.43 8.40 -10.47
C PRO A 54 0.02 9.26 -9.29
N PRO A 55 1.27 9.10 -8.83
CA PRO A 55 1.84 9.96 -7.82
C PRO A 55 1.72 11.42 -8.24
N ALA A 56 1.55 12.31 -7.26
CA ALA A 56 1.23 13.72 -7.50
C ALA A 56 -0.18 13.99 -8.07
N GLY A 57 -0.96 12.96 -8.41
CA GLY A 57 -2.35 13.07 -8.86
C GLY A 57 -2.50 13.50 -10.31
N VAL A 58 -3.75 13.78 -10.68
CA VAL A 58 -4.16 14.26 -12.00
C VAL A 58 -4.86 15.61 -11.87
N TRP A 59 -4.74 16.44 -12.91
CA TRP A 59 -5.48 17.70 -12.96
C TRP A 59 -6.98 17.44 -12.98
N GLN A 60 -7.72 18.25 -12.22
CA GLN A 60 -9.18 18.10 -12.08
C GLN A 60 -9.96 18.99 -13.07
N ASP A 61 -9.31 20.00 -13.64
CA ASP A 61 -9.88 21.00 -14.52
C ASP A 61 -8.97 21.31 -15.72
N ASP A 62 -9.59 21.70 -16.84
CA ASP A 62 -8.87 22.25 -17.98
C ASP A 62 -8.46 23.69 -17.69
N ARG A 63 -7.22 24.04 -18.02
CA ARG A 63 -6.73 25.42 -17.90
C ARG A 63 -6.33 25.96 -19.26
N TYR A 64 -7.00 27.03 -19.65
CA TYR A 64 -6.75 27.76 -20.90
C TYR A 64 -5.67 28.82 -20.70
N ASP A 65 -5.04 29.24 -21.79
CA ASP A 65 -4.13 30.38 -21.76
C ASP A 65 -4.90 31.66 -21.36
N PRO A 66 -4.55 32.29 -20.23
CA PRO A 66 -5.20 33.53 -19.80
C PRO A 66 -4.95 34.71 -20.77
N ALA A 67 -3.96 34.63 -21.68
CA ALA A 67 -3.72 35.64 -22.71
C ALA A 67 -4.86 35.71 -23.75
N GLU A 68 -5.62 34.62 -23.93
CA GLU A 68 -6.64 34.50 -24.98
C GLU A 68 -8.07 34.82 -24.47
N ASN A 69 -8.20 35.26 -23.21
CA ASN A 69 -9.48 35.58 -22.54
C ASN A 69 -10.55 34.48 -22.71
N CYS A 70 -10.10 33.22 -22.70
CA CYS A 70 -10.94 32.05 -22.93
C CYS A 70 -11.62 31.59 -21.63
N THR A 71 -12.91 31.32 -21.73
CA THR A 71 -13.70 30.61 -20.70
C THR A 71 -14.20 29.29 -21.26
N VAL A 72 -14.62 28.38 -20.39
CA VAL A 72 -15.23 27.08 -20.77
C VAL A 72 -16.43 27.25 -21.73
N VAL A 73 -17.02 28.45 -21.81
CA VAL A 73 -18.17 28.77 -22.68
C VAL A 73 -17.74 29.33 -24.04
N THR A 74 -16.53 29.87 -24.16
CA THR A 74 -16.06 30.56 -25.38
C THR A 74 -15.05 29.74 -26.19
N SER A 75 -14.61 28.58 -25.69
CA SER A 75 -13.63 27.70 -26.36
C SER A 75 -14.09 27.12 -27.69
N ASP A 76 -15.41 27.07 -27.94
CA ASP A 76 -15.95 26.51 -29.18
C ASP A 76 -15.92 27.51 -30.36
N ASN A 77 -15.73 28.81 -30.07
CA ASN A 77 -15.84 29.89 -31.07
C ASN A 77 -14.52 30.64 -31.33
N ASN A 78 -13.55 30.54 -30.42
CA ASN A 78 -12.21 31.10 -30.57
C ASN A 78 -11.19 29.96 -30.50
N ASP A 79 -10.15 30.00 -31.32
CA ASP A 79 -9.01 29.09 -31.20
C ASP A 79 -8.32 29.33 -29.84
N CYS A 80 -8.71 28.56 -28.83
CA CYS A 80 -8.19 28.66 -27.47
C CYS A 80 -7.12 27.58 -27.24
N THR A 81 -5.96 27.99 -26.76
CA THR A 81 -4.85 27.10 -26.40
C THR A 81 -5.02 26.60 -24.95
N ILE A 82 -4.97 25.28 -24.79
CA ILE A 82 -5.09 24.62 -23.49
C ILE A 82 -3.68 24.36 -22.93
N ILE A 83 -3.37 24.94 -21.76
CA ILE A 83 -2.08 24.78 -21.07
C ILE A 83 -2.01 23.41 -20.38
N ARG A 84 -3.13 22.93 -19.85
CA ARG A 84 -3.24 21.60 -19.22
C ARG A 84 -4.66 21.07 -19.32
N TYR A 85 -4.75 19.76 -19.56
CA TYR A 85 -6.01 19.04 -19.68
C TYR A 85 -6.34 18.31 -18.38
N ALA A 86 -7.61 18.30 -17.99
CA ALA A 86 -8.14 17.46 -16.93
C ALA A 86 -7.81 15.97 -17.21
N GLY A 87 -7.51 15.22 -16.15
CA GLY A 87 -7.11 13.81 -16.25
C GLY A 87 -5.65 13.58 -16.64
N THR A 88 -4.90 14.61 -17.06
CA THR A 88 -3.45 14.46 -17.28
C THR A 88 -2.68 14.49 -15.96
N SER A 89 -1.56 13.75 -15.89
CA SER A 89 -0.78 13.64 -14.66
C SER A 89 -0.07 14.96 -14.32
N ILE A 90 -0.23 15.40 -13.07
CA ILE A 90 0.48 16.57 -12.54
C ILE A 90 2.00 16.29 -12.53
N LEU A 91 2.39 15.04 -12.24
CA LEU A 91 3.79 14.63 -12.22
C LEU A 91 4.44 14.74 -13.60
N HIS A 92 3.75 14.36 -14.67
CA HIS A 92 4.26 14.50 -16.03
C HIS A 92 4.53 15.96 -16.37
N THR A 93 3.58 16.84 -16.01
CA THR A 93 3.69 18.30 -16.25
C THR A 93 4.84 18.92 -15.45
N ARG A 94 5.06 18.45 -14.22
CA ARG A 94 6.07 19.00 -13.30
C ARG A 94 7.48 18.44 -13.56
N THR A 95 7.58 17.13 -13.79
CA THR A 95 8.83 16.39 -14.04
C THR A 95 8.56 15.21 -14.97
N GLY A 96 8.62 15.43 -16.29
CA GLY A 96 8.43 14.36 -17.29
C GLY A 96 9.27 13.12 -16.99
N ALA A 97 10.58 13.28 -16.76
CA ALA A 97 11.46 12.17 -16.41
C ALA A 97 11.05 11.40 -15.13
N GLY A 98 10.49 12.09 -14.13
CA GLY A 98 10.02 11.45 -12.89
C GLY A 98 8.76 10.61 -13.11
N TYR A 99 7.85 11.11 -13.96
CA TYR A 99 6.68 10.35 -14.41
C TYR A 99 7.10 9.13 -15.24
N ASP A 100 8.07 9.30 -16.15
CA ASP A 100 8.55 8.24 -17.02
C ASP A 100 9.19 7.10 -16.23
N ILE A 101 10.05 7.44 -15.26
CA ILE A 101 10.63 6.46 -14.35
C ILE A 101 9.53 5.71 -13.60
N PHE A 102 8.57 6.44 -13.00
CA PHE A 102 7.48 5.82 -12.23
C PHE A 102 6.65 4.86 -13.08
N ILE A 103 6.16 5.28 -14.24
CA ILE A 103 5.34 4.43 -15.10
C ILE A 103 6.14 3.23 -15.58
N PHE A 104 7.41 3.40 -15.94
CA PHE A 104 8.27 2.29 -16.36
C PHE A 104 8.39 1.21 -15.28
N VAL A 105 8.79 1.59 -14.06
CA VAL A 105 8.98 0.60 -12.97
C VAL A 105 7.65 0.04 -12.46
N ASN A 106 6.57 0.83 -12.46
CA ASN A 106 5.23 0.35 -12.08
C ASN A 106 4.68 -0.66 -13.10
N THR A 107 4.88 -0.40 -14.38
CA THR A 107 4.50 -1.31 -15.48
C THR A 107 5.34 -2.59 -15.45
N LEU A 108 6.64 -2.47 -15.17
CA LEU A 108 7.53 -3.62 -15.02
C LEU A 108 7.09 -4.51 -13.85
N ALA A 109 6.67 -3.91 -12.73
CA ALA A 109 6.11 -4.65 -11.59
C ALA A 109 4.83 -5.39 -11.97
N PHE A 110 3.89 -4.72 -12.65
CA PHE A 110 2.64 -5.30 -13.14
C PHE A 110 2.89 -6.46 -14.13
N SER A 111 3.77 -6.25 -15.11
CA SER A 111 4.09 -7.25 -16.14
C SER A 111 4.81 -8.47 -15.54
N ALA A 112 5.78 -8.26 -14.65
CA ALA A 112 6.47 -9.37 -13.99
C ALA A 112 5.51 -10.20 -13.11
N ALA A 113 4.58 -9.54 -12.41
CA ALA A 113 3.57 -10.22 -11.59
C ALA A 113 2.53 -10.99 -12.43
N THR A 114 2.06 -10.44 -13.54
CA THR A 114 1.13 -11.12 -14.47
C THR A 114 1.78 -12.33 -15.15
N ASN A 115 3.02 -12.20 -15.61
CA ASN A 115 3.80 -13.31 -16.18
C ASN A 115 4.01 -14.47 -15.19
N THR A 116 3.97 -14.19 -13.88
CA THR A 116 4.02 -15.25 -12.85
C THR A 116 2.69 -16.01 -12.75
N ILE A 117 1.56 -15.38 -13.10
CA ILE A 117 0.22 -15.95 -12.96
C ILE A 117 -0.15 -16.85 -14.15
N ASP A 118 0.18 -16.46 -15.39
CA ASP A 118 -0.28 -17.18 -16.59
C ASP A 118 0.08 -18.67 -16.59
N PRO A 119 1.29 -19.10 -16.19
CA PRO A 119 1.63 -20.52 -16.11
C PRO A 119 0.90 -21.26 -14.99
N LEU A 120 0.48 -20.57 -13.92
CA LEU A 120 -0.23 -21.19 -12.79
C LEU A 120 -1.65 -21.65 -13.14
N PHE A 121 -2.23 -21.07 -14.19
CA PHE A 121 -3.57 -21.40 -14.71
C PHE A 121 -3.56 -22.12 -16.07
N ALA A 122 -2.41 -22.20 -16.74
CA ALA A 122 -2.27 -22.88 -18.02
C ALA A 122 -2.27 -24.41 -17.84
N THR A 123 -3.44 -25.02 -18.04
CA THR A 123 -3.60 -26.47 -18.11
C THR A 123 -2.92 -27.03 -19.36
N GLY A 124 -1.80 -27.73 -19.22
CA GLY A 124 -1.39 -28.76 -20.20
C GLY A 124 -0.18 -28.50 -21.12
N GLN A 125 0.73 -27.58 -20.83
CA GLN A 125 2.03 -27.52 -21.54
C GLN A 125 3.23 -27.61 -20.58
N PRO A 126 4.27 -28.38 -20.95
CA PRO A 126 5.46 -28.54 -20.11
C PRO A 126 6.19 -27.20 -19.91
N PHE A 127 6.53 -26.93 -18.65
CA PHE A 127 7.14 -25.69 -18.14
C PHE A 127 8.50 -25.32 -18.77
N SER A 128 9.14 -26.24 -19.52
CA SER A 128 10.53 -26.11 -20.00
C SER A 128 10.69 -25.25 -21.25
N ASP A 129 9.64 -24.99 -22.04
CA ASP A 129 9.76 -24.39 -23.40
C ASP A 129 9.22 -22.96 -23.52
N ARG A 130 8.74 -22.34 -22.44
CA ARG A 130 8.27 -20.94 -22.49
C ARG A 130 9.44 -19.99 -22.23
N GLY A 131 10.13 -19.61 -23.31
CA GLY A 131 11.22 -18.64 -23.27
C GLY A 131 10.77 -17.27 -22.73
N PHE A 132 11.25 -16.94 -21.52
CA PHE A 132 11.11 -15.66 -20.81
C PHE A 132 11.38 -14.43 -21.69
N THR A 133 12.30 -14.53 -22.64
CA THR A 133 12.72 -13.41 -23.49
C THR A 133 11.66 -13.02 -24.52
N LEU A 134 10.79 -13.92 -25.01
CA LEU A 134 9.90 -13.57 -26.12
C LEU A 134 8.59 -12.91 -25.67
N HIS A 135 8.05 -13.31 -24.50
CA HIS A 135 6.78 -12.75 -23.99
C HIS A 135 6.97 -11.38 -23.33
N LEU A 136 8.03 -11.21 -22.51
CA LEU A 136 8.37 -9.93 -21.92
C LEU A 136 8.73 -8.89 -22.99
N PHE A 137 9.46 -9.27 -24.06
CA PHE A 137 9.76 -8.37 -25.17
C PHE A 137 8.53 -8.07 -26.04
N ASN A 138 7.59 -8.99 -26.22
CA ASN A 138 6.35 -8.70 -26.96
C ASN A 138 5.44 -7.76 -26.16
N GLU A 139 5.27 -7.97 -24.86
CA GLU A 139 4.52 -7.06 -23.99
C GLU A 139 5.23 -5.70 -23.87
N LEU A 140 6.53 -5.66 -23.61
CA LEU A 140 7.31 -4.42 -23.63
C LEU A 140 7.28 -3.75 -25.00
N ARG A 141 7.19 -4.48 -26.12
CA ARG A 141 6.99 -3.90 -27.46
C ARG A 141 5.58 -3.32 -27.60
N VAL A 142 4.52 -4.00 -27.17
CA VAL A 142 3.15 -3.48 -27.22
C VAL A 142 3.03 -2.20 -26.39
N TRP A 143 3.63 -2.17 -25.20
CA TRP A 143 3.65 -0.99 -24.33
C TRP A 143 4.62 0.09 -24.80
N CYS A 144 5.80 -0.24 -25.36
CA CYS A 144 6.69 0.72 -26.01
C CYS A 144 6.06 1.30 -27.29
N PHE A 145 5.27 0.53 -28.05
CA PHE A 145 4.49 1.03 -29.18
C PHE A 145 3.40 1.98 -28.70
N SER A 146 2.73 1.66 -27.58
CA SER A 146 1.77 2.56 -26.94
C SER A 146 2.46 3.86 -26.43
N TRP A 147 3.64 3.73 -25.82
CA TRP A 147 4.50 4.84 -25.40
C TRP A 147 4.96 5.70 -26.58
N CYS A 148 5.30 5.08 -27.71
CA CYS A 148 5.70 5.76 -28.94
C CYS A 148 4.50 6.46 -29.62
N CYS A 149 3.29 5.89 -29.60
CA CYS A 149 2.06 6.59 -30.05
C CYS A 149 1.76 7.81 -29.14
N VAL A 150 2.04 7.73 -27.83
CA VAL A 150 1.83 8.86 -26.89
C VAL A 150 2.87 9.97 -27.10
N THR A 151 4.15 9.66 -27.32
CA THR A 151 5.17 10.68 -27.57
C THR A 151 5.14 11.25 -28.99
N SER A 152 4.58 10.52 -29.97
CA SER A 152 4.44 10.97 -31.36
C SER A 152 3.36 12.05 -31.55
N LYS A 153 2.46 12.29 -30.58
CA LYS A 153 1.45 13.37 -30.69
C LYS A 153 2.02 14.78 -30.63
N ASN A 154 3.31 14.94 -30.32
CA ASN A 154 3.99 16.24 -30.31
C ASN A 154 4.59 16.64 -31.67
N ASN A 155 4.46 15.81 -32.72
CA ASN A 155 4.82 16.17 -34.09
C ASN A 155 3.63 15.86 -35.01
N GLU A 156 3.18 16.85 -35.77
CA GLU A 156 2.06 16.73 -36.70
C GLU A 156 2.30 15.68 -37.81
N MET A 157 1.16 15.11 -38.25
CA MET A 157 0.90 14.28 -39.44
C MET A 157 1.13 12.76 -39.37
N GLY A 158 0.02 12.03 -39.53
CA GLY A 158 -0.04 10.78 -40.31
C GLY A 158 -0.67 9.59 -39.58
N ASP A 159 -1.88 9.23 -40.01
CA ASP A 159 -2.68 8.10 -39.55
C ASP A 159 -1.94 6.76 -39.38
N ASN A 160 -2.06 6.15 -38.20
CA ASN A 160 -2.24 4.70 -37.92
C ASN A 160 -1.88 4.34 -36.45
N CYS A 161 -2.64 4.81 -35.46
CA CYS A 161 -2.61 4.15 -34.13
C CYS A 161 -3.69 3.06 -34.10
N SER A 162 -3.27 1.80 -34.22
CA SER A 162 -4.17 0.65 -34.00
C SER A 162 -4.34 0.42 -32.49
N CYS A 163 -5.55 0.65 -31.96
CA CYS A 163 -5.92 0.23 -30.61
C CYS A 163 -5.98 -1.30 -30.57
N PHE A 164 -5.02 -1.93 -29.90
CA PHE A 164 -5.11 -3.36 -29.59
C PHE A 164 -6.01 -3.57 -28.37
N HIS A 165 -7.07 -4.36 -28.56
CA HIS A 165 -8.00 -4.79 -27.54
C HIS A 165 -7.25 -5.67 -26.51
N VAL A 166 -7.06 -5.18 -25.28
CA VAL A 166 -6.72 -6.05 -24.15
C VAL A 166 -7.97 -6.85 -23.83
N THR A 167 -8.06 -8.05 -24.39
CA THR A 167 -9.12 -8.99 -24.04
C THR A 167 -8.75 -9.60 -22.70
N LEU A 168 -9.35 -9.06 -21.63
CA LEU A 168 -9.31 -9.65 -20.30
C LEU A 168 -10.04 -11.00 -20.38
N PHE A 169 -9.28 -12.08 -20.59
CA PHE A 169 -9.84 -13.43 -20.59
C PHE A 169 -10.25 -13.78 -19.16
N LEU A 170 -11.50 -13.44 -18.80
CA LEU A 170 -12.20 -14.10 -17.71
C LEU A 170 -12.41 -15.55 -18.14
N LYS A 171 -11.41 -16.39 -17.93
CA LYS A 171 -11.57 -17.83 -18.07
C LYS A 171 -12.49 -18.25 -16.92
N GLU A 172 -13.68 -18.71 -17.26
CA GLU A 172 -14.63 -19.27 -16.29
C GLU A 172 -13.91 -20.28 -15.40
N VAL A 173 -14.00 -20.05 -14.09
CA VAL A 173 -13.50 -20.95 -13.06
C VAL A 173 -14.35 -22.22 -13.15
N GLN A 174 -13.80 -23.28 -13.75
CA GLN A 174 -14.37 -24.60 -13.57
C GLN A 174 -14.07 -25.06 -12.14
N VAL A 175 -15.13 -25.03 -11.33
CA VAL A 175 -15.20 -25.59 -9.99
C VAL A 175 -14.72 -27.04 -10.04
N ALA A 176 -13.62 -27.33 -9.33
CA ALA A 176 -13.15 -28.69 -9.13
C ALA A 176 -14.19 -29.46 -8.31
N ARG A 177 -14.52 -30.66 -8.78
CA ARG A 177 -15.46 -31.62 -8.20
C ARG A 177 -15.11 -31.89 -6.73
N GLU A 178 -16.07 -31.64 -5.84
CA GLU A 178 -16.00 -31.98 -4.42
C GLU A 178 -15.87 -33.50 -4.25
N GLU A 179 -14.92 -33.94 -3.41
CA GLU A 179 -14.92 -35.30 -2.88
C GLU A 179 -16.03 -35.43 -1.83
N GLU A 180 -16.90 -36.43 -1.99
CA GLU A 180 -18.01 -36.70 -1.07
C GLU A 180 -17.49 -37.07 0.33
N VAL A 181 -17.66 -36.16 1.28
CA VAL A 181 -17.52 -36.40 2.73
C VAL A 181 -18.89 -36.83 3.28
N PRO A 182 -18.98 -37.80 4.21
CA PRO A 182 -20.26 -38.38 4.64
C PRO A 182 -21.24 -37.32 5.17
N GLN A 183 -22.47 -37.34 4.63
CA GLN A 183 -23.54 -36.40 4.96
C GLN A 183 -24.00 -36.54 6.42
N GLU A 184 -23.69 -35.54 7.24
CA GLU A 184 -24.48 -35.20 8.41
C GLU A 184 -25.54 -34.17 8.00
N ASN A 185 -26.81 -34.44 8.33
CA ASN A 185 -28.02 -33.79 7.81
C ASN A 185 -27.96 -32.22 7.89
N PRO A 186 -27.83 -31.48 6.78
CA PRO A 186 -27.55 -30.03 6.80
C PRO A 186 -28.76 -29.14 7.12
N ALA A 187 -29.96 -29.71 7.29
CA ALA A 187 -31.20 -28.96 7.48
C ALA A 187 -31.39 -28.37 8.90
N LYS A 188 -30.55 -28.75 9.89
CA LYS A 188 -30.63 -28.21 11.25
C LYS A 188 -29.34 -27.46 11.61
N GLY A 189 -29.29 -26.19 11.21
CA GLY A 189 -28.33 -25.22 11.73
C GLY A 189 -27.12 -24.94 10.82
N PHE A 190 -27.36 -24.38 9.63
CA PHE A 190 -26.33 -23.87 8.72
C PHE A 190 -25.23 -23.06 9.44
N ASN A 191 -25.63 -22.11 10.30
CA ASN A 191 -24.68 -21.31 11.09
C ASN A 191 -23.86 -22.16 12.09
N GLN A 192 -24.40 -23.26 12.60
CA GLN A 192 -23.72 -24.10 13.59
C GLN A 192 -22.69 -25.04 12.95
N TYR A 193 -22.85 -25.34 11.66
CA TYR A 193 -21.91 -26.13 10.87
C TYR A 193 -20.61 -25.36 10.56
N PHE A 194 -20.72 -24.07 10.19
CA PHE A 194 -19.57 -23.20 9.87
C PHE A 194 -18.86 -22.60 11.09
N ARG A 195 -19.39 -22.79 12.31
CA ARG A 195 -18.70 -22.32 13.53
C ARG A 195 -17.44 -23.14 13.77
N TYR A 196 -16.36 -22.45 14.12
CA TYR A 196 -15.15 -23.09 14.62
C TYR A 196 -15.48 -23.98 15.82
N LYS A 197 -15.12 -25.26 15.73
CA LYS A 197 -15.33 -26.24 16.81
C LYS A 197 -13.98 -26.69 17.36
N LEU A 198 -13.75 -26.42 18.64
CA LEU A 198 -12.56 -26.84 19.36
C LEU A 198 -12.40 -28.36 19.28
N GLY A 199 -11.24 -28.84 18.84
CA GLY A 199 -10.93 -30.27 18.68
C GLY A 199 -11.36 -30.88 17.34
N ARG A 200 -12.31 -30.28 16.61
CA ARG A 200 -12.60 -30.64 15.21
C ARG A 200 -11.65 -29.92 14.26
N ASP A 201 -11.56 -28.60 14.43
CA ASP A 201 -10.85 -27.71 13.51
C ASP A 201 -9.45 -27.38 14.05
N PRO A 202 -8.40 -27.45 13.21
CA PRO A 202 -7.07 -27.15 13.68
C PRO A 202 -6.93 -25.65 14.02
N PRO A 203 -6.15 -25.30 15.05
CA PRO A 203 -5.96 -23.90 15.46
C PRO A 203 -5.29 -23.04 14.39
N SER A 204 -4.54 -23.64 13.46
CA SER A 204 -3.93 -22.98 12.30
C SER A 204 -4.99 -22.36 11.39
N ASP A 205 -6.10 -23.04 11.13
CA ASP A 205 -7.14 -22.57 10.20
C ASP A 205 -7.85 -21.33 10.74
N ALA A 206 -8.20 -21.36 12.03
CA ALA A 206 -8.77 -20.21 12.72
C ALA A 206 -7.79 -19.03 12.73
N ARG A 207 -6.51 -19.27 13.02
CA ARG A 207 -5.46 -18.24 13.00
C ARG A 207 -5.33 -17.61 11.61
N ASN A 208 -5.22 -18.43 10.56
CA ASN A 208 -5.01 -17.97 9.20
C ASN A 208 -6.22 -17.14 8.72
N THR A 209 -7.44 -17.60 9.03
CA THR A 209 -8.69 -16.86 8.74
C THR A 209 -8.74 -15.52 9.48
N LEU A 210 -8.42 -15.51 10.77
CA LEU A 210 -8.38 -14.28 11.57
C LEU A 210 -7.34 -13.30 11.04
N LEU A 211 -6.17 -13.77 10.59
CA LEU A 211 -5.12 -12.91 10.04
C LEU A 211 -5.53 -12.27 8.71
N VAL A 212 -6.23 -13.00 7.84
CA VAL A 212 -6.83 -12.42 6.63
C VAL A 212 -7.83 -11.31 7.01
N VAL A 213 -8.81 -11.63 7.85
CA VAL A 213 -9.88 -10.70 8.24
C VAL A 213 -9.32 -9.45 8.93
N THR A 214 -8.43 -9.64 9.91
CA THR A 214 -7.85 -8.52 10.66
C THR A 214 -6.97 -7.64 9.77
N THR A 215 -6.21 -8.22 8.85
CA THR A 215 -5.39 -7.42 7.93
C THR A 215 -6.25 -6.65 6.92
N LEU A 216 -7.38 -7.20 6.48
CA LEU A 216 -8.36 -6.45 5.68
C LEU A 216 -8.97 -5.29 6.47
N ILE A 217 -9.31 -5.49 7.76
CA ILE A 217 -9.80 -4.41 8.65
C ILE A 217 -8.74 -3.31 8.77
N VAL A 218 -7.48 -3.67 9.01
CA VAL A 218 -6.35 -2.73 9.04
C VAL A 218 -6.27 -1.94 7.75
N ALA A 219 -6.38 -2.60 6.60
CA ALA A 219 -6.29 -1.94 5.30
C ALA A 219 -7.40 -0.91 5.09
N VAL A 220 -8.67 -1.29 5.29
CA VAL A 220 -9.80 -0.38 5.06
C VAL A 220 -9.81 0.78 6.06
N THR A 221 -9.43 0.53 7.31
CA THR A 221 -9.39 1.57 8.35
C THR A 221 -8.23 2.54 8.13
N PHE A 222 -7.07 2.08 7.65
CA PHE A 222 -5.96 2.94 7.26
C PHE A 222 -6.31 3.82 6.06
N GLN A 223 -6.92 3.24 5.01
CA GLN A 223 -7.39 4.01 3.86
C GLN A 223 -8.38 5.11 4.27
N ALA A 224 -9.31 4.79 5.17
CA ALA A 224 -10.28 5.76 5.69
C ALA A 224 -9.63 6.83 6.60
N ALA A 225 -8.45 6.58 7.17
CA ALA A 225 -7.71 7.55 7.97
C ALA A 225 -6.97 8.59 7.12
N ILE A 226 -6.39 8.18 5.98
CA ILE A 226 -5.73 9.10 5.04
C ILE A 226 -6.75 9.89 4.21
N SER A 227 -7.88 9.24 3.88
CA SER A 227 -8.98 9.78 3.07
C SER A 227 -10.29 9.65 3.83
N PRO A 228 -10.61 10.59 4.75
CA PRO A 228 -11.82 10.51 5.56
C PRO A 228 -13.09 10.66 4.70
N PRO A 229 -14.26 10.20 5.20
CA PRO A 229 -15.54 10.44 4.54
C PRO A 229 -15.76 11.93 4.28
N GLY A 230 -16.18 12.26 3.06
CA GLY A 230 -16.32 13.64 2.59
C GLY A 230 -15.02 14.32 2.17
N GLY A 231 -13.88 13.64 2.25
CA GLY A 231 -12.58 14.13 1.82
C GLY A 231 -11.99 15.22 2.73
N VAL A 232 -11.02 15.93 2.18
CA VAL A 232 -10.28 17.00 2.85
C VAL A 232 -10.38 18.30 2.07
N TRP A 233 -10.25 19.43 2.77
CA TRP A 233 -10.24 20.74 2.13
C TRP A 233 -9.00 20.93 1.25
N GLN A 234 -9.19 21.44 0.03
CA GLN A 234 -8.11 21.70 -0.92
C GLN A 234 -7.44 23.06 -0.76
N ASP A 235 -8.02 23.98 0.03
CA ASP A 235 -7.45 25.31 0.28
C ASP A 235 -7.76 25.84 1.69
N ASP A 236 -6.81 26.62 2.20
CA ASP A 236 -6.96 27.39 3.41
C ASP A 236 -8.01 28.50 3.22
N LYS A 237 -8.85 28.71 4.24
CA LYS A 237 -9.79 29.84 4.31
C LYS A 237 -9.34 30.79 5.42
N TYR A 238 -9.22 32.07 5.09
CA TYR A 238 -8.75 33.11 5.99
C TYR A 238 -9.89 34.03 6.45
N SER A 239 -9.69 34.70 7.58
CA SER A 239 -10.53 35.77 8.11
C SER A 239 -9.67 36.96 8.54
N PRO A 240 -10.02 38.21 8.18
CA PRO A 240 -11.09 38.60 7.24
C PRO A 240 -10.81 38.12 5.80
N ALA A 241 -11.82 38.14 4.92
CA ALA A 241 -11.75 37.57 3.56
C ALA A 241 -10.71 38.27 2.65
N THR A 242 -10.22 39.44 3.04
CA THR A 242 -9.12 40.16 2.37
C THR A 242 -7.76 39.49 2.57
N CYS A 243 -7.64 38.60 3.56
CA CYS A 243 -6.43 37.83 3.81
C CYS A 243 -6.26 36.72 2.77
N THR A 244 -5.05 36.60 2.25
CA THR A 244 -4.63 35.48 1.41
C THR A 244 -3.37 34.85 1.99
N ALA A 245 -2.95 33.70 1.44
CA ALA A 245 -1.68 33.07 1.84
C ALA A 245 -0.44 33.93 1.53
N VAL A 246 -0.59 34.99 0.71
CA VAL A 246 0.51 35.89 0.29
C VAL A 246 0.47 37.21 1.06
N THR A 247 -0.72 37.69 1.43
CA THR A 247 -0.97 38.98 2.10
C THR A 247 -1.19 38.84 3.61
N SER A 248 -0.62 37.81 4.24
CA SER A 248 -0.90 37.50 5.65
C SER A 248 -0.30 38.54 6.60
N ASP A 249 -1.11 39.53 6.98
CA ASP A 249 -0.83 40.45 8.09
C ASP A 249 -1.03 39.75 9.45
N SER A 250 -0.58 40.38 10.54
CA SER A 250 -0.73 39.87 11.92
C SER A 250 -2.20 39.64 12.35
N ASN A 251 -3.14 40.31 11.70
CA ASN A 251 -4.59 40.15 11.95
C ASN A 251 -5.23 39.01 11.15
N CYS A 252 -4.50 38.33 10.27
CA CYS A 252 -5.03 37.24 9.47
C CYS A 252 -5.04 35.93 10.27
N THR A 253 -6.23 35.32 10.36
CA THR A 253 -6.39 34.01 11.00
C THR A 253 -6.92 32.98 10.00
N ILE A 254 -6.37 31.77 10.05
CA ILE A 254 -6.88 30.65 9.25
C ILE A 254 -8.06 30.04 10.01
N ILE A 255 -9.25 30.09 9.41
CA ILE A 255 -10.47 29.49 9.98
C ILE A 255 -10.72 28.07 9.48
N ARG A 256 -10.07 27.70 8.36
CA ARG A 256 -10.14 26.37 7.77
C ARG A 256 -8.82 26.03 7.13
N HIS A 257 -8.27 24.88 7.49
CA HIS A 257 -6.97 24.46 6.99
C HIS A 257 -7.13 23.49 5.82
N ALA A 258 -6.33 23.65 4.78
CA ALA A 258 -6.18 22.63 3.75
C ALA A 258 -5.67 21.31 4.37
N GLY A 259 -6.09 20.20 3.77
CA GLY A 259 -5.75 18.85 4.20
C GLY A 259 -6.46 18.40 5.47
N THR A 260 -7.40 19.19 5.99
CA THR A 260 -8.25 18.79 7.11
C THR A 260 -9.62 18.29 6.63
N SER A 261 -10.22 17.35 7.37
CA SER A 261 -11.47 16.70 6.97
C SER A 261 -12.62 17.69 6.78
N VAL A 262 -13.34 17.56 5.67
CA VAL A 262 -14.57 18.34 5.39
C VAL A 262 -15.66 18.01 6.41
N LEU A 263 -15.81 16.73 6.76
CA LEU A 263 -16.82 16.25 7.70
C LEU A 263 -16.68 16.91 9.08
N TYR A 264 -15.46 17.16 9.55
CA TYR A 264 -15.22 17.84 10.82
C TYR A 264 -15.93 19.20 10.90
N TYR A 265 -15.83 20.01 9.83
CA TYR A 265 -16.40 21.37 9.80
C TYR A 265 -17.91 21.35 9.57
N ARG A 266 -18.43 20.29 8.95
CA ARG A 266 -19.86 20.14 8.67
C ARG A 266 -20.63 19.60 9.88
N ASP A 267 -20.13 18.52 10.47
CA ASP A 267 -20.73 17.85 11.62
C ASP A 267 -19.62 17.20 12.45
N LYS A 268 -19.15 17.97 13.45
CA LYS A 268 -18.08 17.55 14.33
C LYS A 268 -18.42 16.26 15.10
N SER A 269 -19.68 16.06 15.47
CA SER A 269 -20.09 14.87 16.25
C SER A 269 -19.96 13.59 15.43
N ARG A 270 -20.42 13.61 14.17
CA ARG A 270 -20.25 12.47 13.25
C ARG A 270 -18.80 12.20 12.92
N TYR A 271 -18.01 13.25 12.72
CA TYR A 271 -16.57 13.10 12.49
C TYR A 271 -15.87 12.43 13.67
N ASP A 272 -16.12 12.91 14.89
CA ASP A 272 -15.53 12.36 16.11
C ASP A 272 -15.91 10.88 16.26
N ALA A 273 -17.21 10.53 16.11
CA ALA A 273 -17.68 9.15 16.17
C ALA A 273 -17.00 8.23 15.14
N PHE A 274 -16.87 8.69 13.90
CA PHE A 274 -16.18 7.97 12.83
C PHE A 274 -14.71 7.72 13.18
N VAL A 275 -13.96 8.76 13.57
CA VAL A 275 -12.53 8.63 13.89
C VAL A 275 -12.31 7.69 15.06
N TYR A 276 -13.15 7.75 16.10
CA TYR A 276 -13.04 6.86 17.25
C TYR A 276 -13.31 5.40 16.89
N ALA A 277 -14.41 5.13 16.18
CA ALA A 277 -14.75 3.77 15.75
C ALA A 277 -13.67 3.19 14.82
N ASN A 278 -13.19 3.98 13.87
CA ASN A 278 -12.15 3.58 12.91
C ASN A 278 -10.82 3.27 13.63
N THR A 279 -10.41 4.12 14.57
CA THR A 279 -9.16 3.92 15.35
C THR A 279 -9.26 2.69 16.26
N LEU A 280 -10.42 2.46 16.89
CA LEU A 280 -10.66 1.28 17.73
C LEU A 280 -10.60 0.00 16.89
N ALA A 281 -11.24 -0.01 15.72
CA ALA A 281 -11.23 -1.15 14.80
C ALA A 281 -9.81 -1.44 14.30
N PHE A 282 -9.06 -0.41 13.89
CA PHE A 282 -7.65 -0.54 13.49
C PHE A 282 -6.79 -1.11 14.62
N SER A 283 -6.86 -0.56 15.83
CA SER A 283 -6.06 -1.03 16.98
C SER A 283 -6.43 -2.46 17.41
N ALA A 284 -7.71 -2.80 17.46
CA ALA A 284 -8.15 -4.16 17.79
C ALA A 284 -7.64 -5.19 16.76
N ALA A 285 -7.67 -4.82 15.47
CA ALA A 285 -7.16 -5.66 14.40
C ALA A 285 -5.63 -5.81 14.44
N THR A 286 -4.87 -4.72 14.61
CA THR A 286 -3.40 -4.78 14.72
C THR A 286 -2.94 -5.52 15.98
N ASN A 287 -3.64 -5.38 17.11
CA ASN A 287 -3.37 -6.15 18.32
C ASN A 287 -3.63 -7.66 18.13
N THR A 288 -4.67 -8.00 17.36
CA THR A 288 -4.97 -9.40 17.02
C THR A 288 -3.88 -9.97 16.13
N ILE A 289 -3.47 -9.26 15.08
CA ILE A 289 -2.34 -9.65 14.22
C ILE A 289 -1.08 -9.86 15.05
N LEU A 290 -0.76 -8.89 15.92
CA LEU A 290 0.42 -8.95 16.78
C LEU A 290 0.45 -10.25 17.58
N CYS A 291 -0.65 -10.61 18.21
CA CYS A 291 -0.70 -11.78 19.07
C CYS A 291 -0.71 -13.12 18.32
N LEU A 292 -1.29 -13.16 17.12
CA LEU A 292 -1.31 -14.37 16.30
C LEU A 292 0.03 -14.63 15.61
N LEU A 293 0.82 -13.57 15.37
CA LEU A 293 2.16 -13.63 14.78
C LEU A 293 3.29 -13.65 15.81
N LEU A 294 3.00 -13.63 17.12
CA LEU A 294 4.03 -13.91 18.13
C LEU A 294 4.62 -15.30 17.88
N ASP A 295 5.95 -15.40 18.00
CA ASP A 295 6.74 -16.60 17.75
C ASP A 295 6.76 -17.08 16.26
N SER A 296 6.16 -16.32 15.34
CA SER A 296 6.21 -16.61 13.90
C SER A 296 7.59 -16.35 13.29
N PRO A 297 7.89 -16.89 12.10
CA PRO A 297 9.10 -16.51 11.41
C PRO A 297 9.09 -15.07 10.94
N PHE A 298 10.29 -14.48 10.76
CA PHE A 298 10.46 -13.07 10.39
C PHE A 298 9.80 -12.08 11.37
N GLN A 299 9.68 -12.48 12.64
CA GLN A 299 9.04 -11.69 13.68
C GLN A 299 9.59 -10.27 13.77
N THR A 300 10.91 -10.08 13.69
CA THR A 300 11.52 -8.74 13.80
C THR A 300 11.04 -7.78 12.72
N GLU A 301 11.00 -8.21 11.47
CA GLU A 301 10.61 -7.41 10.31
C GLU A 301 9.09 -7.18 10.31
N VAL A 302 8.32 -8.22 10.60
CA VAL A 302 6.86 -8.13 10.66
C VAL A 302 6.43 -7.24 11.83
N LEU A 303 7.03 -7.38 13.01
CA LEU A 303 6.77 -6.47 14.14
C LEU A 303 7.18 -5.04 13.80
N LEU A 304 8.36 -4.85 13.21
CA LEU A 304 8.81 -3.53 12.77
C LEU A 304 7.81 -2.91 11.80
N SER A 305 7.27 -3.70 10.86
CA SER A 305 6.26 -3.23 9.91
C SER A 305 4.95 -2.83 10.60
N ILE A 306 4.45 -3.65 11.53
CA ILE A 306 3.21 -3.41 12.26
C ILE A 306 3.34 -2.18 13.16
N TYR A 307 4.42 -2.04 13.93
CA TYR A 307 4.64 -0.86 14.77
C TYR A 307 4.81 0.41 13.94
N SER A 308 5.55 0.34 12.84
CA SER A 308 5.73 1.49 11.93
C SER A 308 4.41 1.89 11.26
N MET A 309 3.58 0.92 10.85
CA MET A 309 2.25 1.15 10.31
C MET A 309 1.29 1.73 11.35
N ASN A 310 1.30 1.25 12.60
CA ASN A 310 0.51 1.84 13.70
C ASN A 310 0.87 3.32 13.91
N PHE A 311 2.16 3.64 13.87
CA PHE A 311 2.61 5.02 13.95
C PHE A 311 2.16 5.85 12.73
N ALA A 312 2.29 5.31 11.52
CA ALA A 312 1.85 5.97 10.29
C ALA A 312 0.34 6.26 10.31
N PHE A 313 -0.46 5.32 10.82
CA PHE A 313 -1.90 5.51 11.03
C PHE A 313 -2.18 6.67 11.99
N GLY A 314 -1.54 6.68 13.17
CA GLY A 314 -1.72 7.75 14.15
C GLY A 314 -1.31 9.13 13.60
N ALA A 315 -0.20 9.18 12.86
CA ALA A 315 0.23 10.39 12.16
C ALA A 315 -0.79 10.84 11.09
N SER A 316 -1.40 9.89 10.38
CA SER A 316 -2.43 10.16 9.37
C SER A 316 -3.69 10.77 9.97
N VAL A 317 -4.21 10.16 11.04
CA VAL A 317 -5.37 10.70 11.77
C VAL A 317 -5.08 12.12 12.28
N GLY A 318 -3.89 12.34 12.82
CA GLY A 318 -3.50 13.67 13.30
C GLY A 318 -3.29 14.70 12.19
N ALA A 319 -2.81 14.28 11.03
CA ALA A 319 -2.62 15.14 9.87
C ALA A 319 -3.95 15.67 9.29
N VAL A 320 -5.00 14.84 9.31
CA VAL A 320 -6.33 15.15 8.76
C VAL A 320 -7.19 15.96 9.75
N GLN A 321 -6.80 16.03 11.01
CA GLN A 321 -7.52 16.82 12.02
C GLN A 321 -7.11 18.30 12.03
N PRO A 322 -8.05 19.24 12.26
CA PRO A 322 -7.74 20.65 12.42
C PRO A 322 -6.92 20.94 13.70
N PRO A 323 -6.06 21.96 13.65
CA PRO A 323 -5.06 22.20 14.68
C PRO A 323 -5.75 22.66 15.98
N LYS A 324 -5.13 22.35 17.13
CA LYS A 324 -5.65 22.63 18.49
C LYS A 324 -6.91 21.86 18.90
N THR A 325 -7.48 21.01 18.04
CA THR A 325 -8.58 20.09 18.39
C THR A 325 -8.13 18.67 18.73
N MET A 326 -6.83 18.38 18.55
CA MET A 326 -6.24 17.06 18.78
C MET A 326 -6.35 16.69 20.26
N LYS A 327 -7.37 15.92 20.62
CA LYS A 327 -7.39 15.27 21.92
C LYS A 327 -6.54 14.02 21.85
N TRP A 328 -5.20 14.19 21.78
CA TRP A 328 -4.23 13.10 21.70
C TRP A 328 -4.49 12.00 22.73
N ALA A 329 -4.95 12.38 23.93
CA ALA A 329 -5.36 11.45 24.97
C ALA A 329 -6.41 10.41 24.52
N PHE A 330 -7.39 10.79 23.69
CA PHE A 330 -8.44 9.88 23.22
C PHE A 330 -7.98 9.01 22.05
N ILE A 331 -7.07 9.50 21.20
CA ILE A 331 -6.45 8.70 20.15
C ILE A 331 -5.49 7.69 20.79
N CYS A 332 -4.67 8.12 21.74
CA CYS A 332 -3.84 7.23 22.54
C CYS A 332 -4.70 6.21 23.29
N LEU A 333 -5.82 6.63 23.90
CA LEU A 333 -6.76 5.70 24.53
C LEU A 333 -7.29 4.68 23.51
N ALA A 334 -7.79 5.10 22.35
CA ALA A 334 -8.29 4.17 21.35
C ALA A 334 -7.21 3.22 20.80
N LEU A 335 -5.95 3.70 20.70
CA LEU A 335 -4.80 2.89 20.30
C LEU A 335 -4.40 1.88 21.37
N PHE A 336 -4.36 2.27 22.65
CA PHE A 336 -3.89 1.41 23.73
C PHE A 336 -5.00 0.61 24.42
N LEU A 337 -6.27 0.98 24.27
CA LEU A 337 -7.40 0.34 24.96
C LEU A 337 -7.50 -1.16 24.66
N PRO A 338 -7.40 -1.65 23.40
CA PRO A 338 -7.39 -3.09 23.14
C PRO A 338 -6.22 -3.81 23.81
N TYR A 339 -5.06 -3.15 23.94
CA TYR A 339 -3.89 -3.69 24.65
C TYR A 339 -4.13 -3.72 26.16
N ILE A 340 -4.68 -2.64 26.74
CA ILE A 340 -4.97 -2.52 28.17
C ILE A 340 -6.06 -3.50 28.59
N ILE A 341 -7.17 -3.61 27.85
CA ILE A 341 -8.24 -4.59 28.11
C ILE A 341 -7.65 -6.00 28.16
N ARG A 342 -6.75 -6.32 27.24
CA ARG A 342 -6.10 -7.63 27.16
C ARG A 342 -5.11 -7.85 28.29
N MET A 343 -4.29 -6.85 28.63
CA MET A 343 -3.40 -6.95 29.81
C MET A 343 -4.20 -7.08 31.10
N ALA A 344 -5.30 -6.33 31.25
CA ALA A 344 -6.20 -6.42 32.39
C ALA A 344 -6.88 -7.80 32.46
N ALA A 345 -7.35 -8.35 31.33
CA ALA A 345 -7.90 -9.70 31.28
C ALA A 345 -6.88 -10.76 31.74
N ASN A 346 -5.61 -10.61 31.34
CA ASN A 346 -4.52 -11.49 31.79
C ASN A 346 -4.21 -11.34 33.30
N GLN A 347 -4.28 -10.13 33.85
CA GLN A 347 -4.04 -9.86 35.28
C GLN A 347 -5.22 -10.26 36.17
N LEU A 348 -6.45 -10.19 35.64
CA LEU A 348 -7.68 -10.51 36.37
C LEU A 348 -7.97 -12.02 36.46
N ASN A 349 -7.10 -12.90 35.89
CA ASN A 349 -7.27 -14.35 35.90
C ASN A 349 -8.69 -14.80 35.51
N ILE A 350 -9.33 -14.09 34.57
CA ILE A 350 -10.58 -14.58 33.98
C ILE A 350 -10.23 -15.94 33.34
N PRO A 351 -10.92 -17.04 33.69
CA PRO A 351 -10.61 -18.34 33.12
C PRO A 351 -10.99 -18.26 31.65
N GLU A 352 -10.03 -17.96 30.79
CA GLU A 352 -10.16 -18.18 29.37
C GLU A 352 -10.49 -19.68 29.25
N ASN A 353 -11.56 -20.13 28.56
CA ASN A 353 -11.90 -21.53 28.19
C ASN A 353 -12.28 -21.69 26.73
N PRO A 354 -11.38 -22.14 25.82
CA PRO A 354 -10.15 -21.40 25.55
C PRO A 354 -9.27 -21.16 26.77
N SER A 355 -8.93 -22.31 27.43
CA SER A 355 -9.07 -22.76 28.87
C SER A 355 -8.12 -22.27 29.90
N THR A 356 -7.20 -21.48 29.41
CA THR A 356 -6.02 -21.10 30.15
C THR A 356 -5.26 -20.00 29.42
N ASN A 357 -5.32 -19.92 28.07
CA ASN A 357 -4.89 -18.73 27.30
C ASN A 357 -5.26 -18.84 25.78
N PHE A 358 -6.21 -18.04 25.25
CA PHE A 358 -6.59 -17.97 23.82
C PHE A 358 -5.37 -17.71 22.93
N ASN A 359 -4.52 -16.80 23.37
CA ASN A 359 -3.32 -16.37 22.65
C ASN A 359 -2.34 -17.52 22.48
N GLN A 360 -2.16 -18.30 23.54
CA GLN A 360 -1.25 -19.44 23.53
C GLN A 360 -1.77 -20.59 22.66
N TYR A 361 -3.08 -20.68 22.48
CA TYR A 361 -3.72 -21.72 21.68
C TYR A 361 -3.64 -21.41 20.18
N PHE A 362 -4.02 -20.21 19.76
CA PHE A 362 -4.07 -19.81 18.34
C PHE A 362 -2.74 -19.25 17.80
N ARG A 363 -1.78 -18.88 18.65
CA ARG A 363 -0.44 -18.46 18.18
C ARG A 363 0.25 -19.54 17.37
N PHE A 364 1.20 -19.10 16.54
CA PHE A 364 2.11 -20.01 15.84
C PHE A 364 2.94 -20.85 16.82
N LYS A 365 3.06 -22.15 16.53
CA LYS A 365 3.93 -23.07 17.26
C LYS A 365 4.78 -23.88 16.29
N LEU A 366 6.09 -23.72 16.42
CA LEU A 366 7.07 -24.52 15.69
C LEU A 366 6.86 -26.01 15.98
N GLY A 367 6.79 -26.83 14.92
CA GLY A 367 6.56 -28.27 15.00
C GLY A 367 5.09 -28.70 15.06
N ARG A 368 4.16 -27.83 15.49
CA ARG A 368 2.72 -28.07 15.35
C ARG A 368 2.22 -27.62 13.98
N ASP A 369 2.59 -26.41 13.60
CA ASP A 369 2.08 -25.76 12.38
C ASP A 369 3.08 -25.96 11.23
N PRO A 370 2.60 -26.30 10.02
CA PRO A 370 3.49 -26.49 8.89
C PRO A 370 4.11 -25.16 8.43
N PRO A 371 5.35 -25.19 7.91
CA PRO A 371 6.05 -23.98 7.46
C PRO A 371 5.35 -23.29 6.28
N SER A 372 4.68 -24.05 5.40
CA SER A 372 3.89 -23.51 4.28
C SER A 372 2.72 -22.64 4.76
N ASP A 373 1.98 -23.05 5.79
CA ASP A 373 0.89 -22.26 6.37
C ASP A 373 1.38 -20.95 6.98
N ALA A 374 2.49 -21.02 7.72
CA ALA A 374 3.09 -19.83 8.31
C ALA A 374 3.55 -18.85 7.22
N ARG A 375 4.20 -19.37 6.16
CA ARG A 375 4.60 -18.58 4.99
C ARG A 375 3.40 -17.93 4.31
N ASN A 376 2.38 -18.70 3.93
CA ASN A 376 1.18 -18.21 3.24
C ASN A 376 0.52 -17.08 4.03
N THR A 377 0.39 -17.27 5.33
CA THR A 377 -0.22 -16.30 6.24
C THR A 377 0.60 -15.01 6.35
N LEU A 378 1.93 -15.14 6.50
CA LEU A 378 2.82 -13.98 6.54
C LEU A 378 2.82 -13.21 5.22
N LEU A 379 2.74 -13.91 4.09
CA LEU A 379 2.62 -13.27 2.78
C LEU A 379 1.32 -12.49 2.66
N VAL A 380 0.18 -13.01 3.12
CA VAL A 380 -1.07 -12.24 3.16
C VAL A 380 -0.89 -10.96 3.98
N VAL A 381 -0.34 -11.06 5.19
CA VAL A 381 -0.17 -9.90 6.08
C VAL A 381 0.76 -8.86 5.46
N THR A 382 1.94 -9.28 5.03
CA THR A 382 2.98 -8.37 4.51
C THR A 382 2.61 -7.75 3.18
N THR A 383 1.98 -8.50 2.27
CA THR A 383 1.52 -7.96 0.98
C THR A 383 0.45 -6.88 1.20
N LEU A 384 -0.51 -7.10 2.10
CA LEU A 384 -1.52 -6.08 2.43
C LEU A 384 -0.89 -4.83 3.07
N ILE A 385 0.13 -4.97 3.93
CA ILE A 385 0.87 -3.81 4.45
C ILE A 385 1.58 -3.05 3.32
N VAL A 386 2.22 -3.77 2.38
CA VAL A 386 2.82 -3.17 1.16
C VAL A 386 1.77 -2.37 0.39
N ALA A 387 0.57 -2.93 0.17
CA ALA A 387 -0.50 -2.26 -0.55
C ALA A 387 -0.93 -0.96 0.13
N VAL A 388 -1.22 -1.01 1.44
CA VAL A 388 -1.70 0.14 2.21
C VAL A 388 -0.65 1.26 2.27
N THR A 389 0.60 0.89 2.52
CA THR A 389 1.71 1.85 2.62
C THR A 389 2.06 2.46 1.26
N PHE A 390 1.94 1.70 0.16
CA PHE A 390 2.09 2.23 -1.20
C PHE A 390 1.01 3.26 -1.51
N GLN A 391 -0.26 2.96 -1.21
CA GLN A 391 -1.36 3.91 -1.40
C GLN A 391 -1.14 5.21 -0.60
N ALA A 392 -0.63 5.08 0.62
CA ALA A 392 -0.32 6.23 1.47
C ALA A 392 0.90 7.04 0.99
N ALA A 393 1.76 6.46 0.16
CA ALA A 393 2.90 7.16 -0.45
C ALA A 393 2.50 8.01 -1.65
N ILE A 394 1.59 7.50 -2.51
CA ILE A 394 1.04 8.28 -3.63
C ILE A 394 0.03 9.34 -3.16
N ASN A 395 -0.73 9.04 -2.11
CA ASN A 395 -1.75 9.90 -1.52
C ASN A 395 -1.49 10.07 -0.01
N PRO A 396 -0.59 10.99 0.37
CA PRO A 396 -0.26 11.21 1.78
C PRO A 396 -1.47 11.79 2.54
N PRO A 397 -1.47 11.69 3.87
CA PRO A 397 -2.56 12.19 4.70
C PRO A 397 -2.79 13.69 4.45
N GLY A 398 -4.04 14.08 4.29
CA GLY A 398 -4.41 15.45 3.93
C GLY A 398 -4.32 15.76 2.44
N GLY A 399 -3.94 14.79 1.60
CA GLY A 399 -4.00 14.89 0.15
C GLY A 399 -2.87 15.72 -0.49
N LEU A 400 -3.10 16.06 -1.75
CA LEU A 400 -2.15 16.73 -2.63
C LEU A 400 -2.73 18.05 -3.10
N TRP A 401 -1.89 19.08 -3.22
CA TRP A 401 -2.30 20.35 -3.80
C TRP A 401 -2.69 20.18 -5.27
N GLN A 402 -3.85 20.71 -5.66
CA GLN A 402 -4.33 20.67 -7.04
C GLN A 402 -3.89 21.86 -7.88
N ASP A 403 -3.19 22.84 -7.31
CA ASP A 403 -2.71 24.02 -8.03
C ASP A 403 -1.44 24.63 -7.44
N ASP A 404 -0.61 25.16 -8.36
CA ASP A 404 0.53 25.99 -8.02
C ASP A 404 0.08 27.33 -7.44
N LYS A 405 0.80 27.81 -6.44
CA LYS A 405 0.59 29.13 -5.84
C LYS A 405 1.85 29.96 -5.93
N TYR A 406 1.71 31.20 -6.39
CA TYR A 406 2.79 32.13 -6.66
C TYR A 406 2.81 33.29 -5.65
N SER A 407 3.99 33.88 -5.48
CA SER A 407 4.21 35.12 -4.75
C SER A 407 5.05 36.10 -5.59
N PRO A 408 4.68 37.39 -5.68
CA PRO A 408 3.46 38.01 -5.14
C PRO A 408 2.17 37.51 -5.81
N ALA A 409 1.00 37.78 -5.22
CA ALA A 409 -0.30 37.24 -5.69
C ALA A 409 -0.70 37.69 -7.10
N THR A 410 -0.06 38.74 -7.62
CA THR A 410 -0.21 39.21 -9.01
C THR A 410 0.45 38.28 -10.02
N CYS A 411 1.34 37.38 -9.58
CA CYS A 411 1.97 36.38 -10.43
C CYS A 411 0.98 35.27 -10.81
N THR A 412 0.85 35.05 -12.11
CA THR A 412 0.14 33.91 -12.71
C THR A 412 1.13 33.05 -13.51
N VAL A 413 0.67 31.91 -14.03
CA VAL A 413 1.49 31.02 -14.89
C VAL A 413 2.09 31.76 -16.10
N VAL A 414 1.45 32.83 -16.57
CA VAL A 414 1.82 33.58 -17.78
C VAL A 414 2.66 34.83 -17.50
N THR A 415 2.46 35.47 -16.34
CA THR A 415 3.29 36.61 -15.91
C THR A 415 4.50 36.10 -15.12
N SER A 416 5.35 35.27 -15.73
CA SER A 416 6.57 34.80 -15.09
C SER A 416 7.71 35.81 -15.27
N ASP A 417 7.59 36.97 -14.62
CA ASP A 417 8.74 37.86 -14.43
C ASP A 417 9.75 37.23 -13.46
N ASN A 418 11.01 37.68 -13.50
CA ASN A 418 12.10 37.20 -12.62
C ASN A 418 11.82 37.35 -11.11
N ASN A 419 10.74 38.04 -10.72
CA ASN A 419 10.37 38.28 -9.33
C ASN A 419 9.25 37.34 -8.81
N CYS A 420 8.76 36.41 -9.63
CA CYS A 420 7.74 35.46 -9.25
C CYS A 420 8.36 34.18 -8.66
N THR A 421 7.92 33.80 -7.46
CA THR A 421 8.35 32.56 -6.80
C THR A 421 7.17 31.65 -6.53
N ILE A 422 7.32 30.36 -6.84
CA ILE A 422 6.32 29.35 -6.49
C ILE A 422 6.47 29.02 -5.00
N ILE A 423 5.43 29.32 -4.22
CA ILE A 423 5.40 29.03 -2.77
C ILE A 423 4.74 27.69 -2.47
N ARG A 424 3.97 27.14 -3.40
CA ARG A 424 3.26 25.87 -3.28
C ARG A 424 3.20 25.20 -4.64
N HIS A 425 3.64 23.95 -4.72
CA HIS A 425 3.64 23.21 -5.98
C HIS A 425 2.42 22.29 -6.09
N ALA A 426 1.77 22.26 -7.24
CA ALA A 426 0.77 21.25 -7.55
C ALA A 426 1.39 19.84 -7.45
N GLY A 427 0.55 18.89 -7.01
CA GLY A 427 0.93 17.50 -6.83
C GLY A 427 1.88 17.24 -5.67
N THR A 428 2.11 18.23 -4.79
CA THR A 428 2.85 18.02 -3.55
C THR A 428 1.93 17.86 -2.35
N SER A 429 2.41 17.16 -1.32
CA SER A 429 1.66 16.88 -0.09
C SER A 429 1.21 18.15 0.63
N VAL A 430 -0.08 18.25 0.94
CA VAL A 430 -0.62 19.33 1.79
C VAL A 430 -0.01 19.30 3.19
N LEU A 431 0.19 18.10 3.75
CA LEU A 431 0.78 17.89 5.06
C LEU A 431 2.19 18.46 5.17
N TYR A 432 2.98 18.42 4.08
CA TYR A 432 4.33 19.00 4.07
C TYR A 432 4.30 20.50 4.42
N TYR A 433 3.39 21.26 3.82
CA TYR A 433 3.30 22.71 4.02
C TYR A 433 2.70 23.06 5.38
N ARG A 434 1.79 22.22 5.88
CA ARG A 434 1.13 22.41 7.17
C ARG A 434 2.03 22.05 8.36
N ASN A 435 2.75 20.93 8.26
CA ASN A 435 3.62 20.41 9.31
C ASN A 435 4.76 19.59 8.69
N LYS A 436 5.86 20.26 8.34
CA LYS A 436 7.06 19.65 7.74
C LYS A 436 7.59 18.47 8.57
N THR A 437 7.64 18.62 9.89
CA THR A 437 8.13 17.57 10.80
C THR A 437 7.19 16.38 10.81
N GLY A 438 5.88 16.61 10.93
CA GLY A 438 4.86 15.56 10.89
C GLY A 438 4.87 14.78 9.59
N TYR A 439 4.98 15.48 8.45
CA TYR A 439 5.15 14.85 7.14
C TYR A 439 6.41 13.98 7.08
N GLY A 440 7.56 14.51 7.51
CA GLY A 440 8.82 13.77 7.49
C GLY A 440 8.77 12.50 8.32
N ILE A 441 8.19 12.56 9.52
CA ILE A 441 8.00 11.38 10.37
C ILE A 441 7.06 10.37 9.69
N PHE A 442 5.91 10.83 9.17
CA PHE A 442 4.95 9.96 8.48
C PHE A 442 5.62 9.20 7.32
N VAL A 443 6.29 9.89 6.41
CA VAL A 443 6.94 9.23 5.26
C VAL A 443 8.04 8.27 5.73
N PHE A 444 8.80 8.63 6.75
CA PHE A 444 9.83 7.74 7.32
C PHE A 444 9.23 6.43 7.85
N VAL A 445 8.23 6.51 8.73
CA VAL A 445 7.63 5.28 9.30
C VAL A 445 6.83 4.49 8.26
N ASN A 446 6.18 5.15 7.30
CA ASN A 446 5.46 4.48 6.22
C ASN A 446 6.43 3.71 5.31
N THR A 447 7.57 4.32 4.98
CA THR A 447 8.64 3.68 4.19
C THR A 447 9.27 2.52 4.95
N LEU A 448 9.42 2.65 6.26
CA LEU A 448 9.92 1.58 7.10
C LEU A 448 8.97 0.38 7.13
N ALA A 449 7.65 0.64 7.23
CA ALA A 449 6.63 -0.40 7.16
C ALA A 449 6.59 -1.11 5.80
N PHE A 450 6.65 -0.33 4.71
CA PHE A 450 6.73 -0.83 3.35
C PHE A 450 7.98 -1.72 3.15
N SER A 451 9.17 -1.20 3.47
CA SER A 451 10.43 -1.92 3.28
C SER A 451 10.54 -3.18 4.14
N ALA A 452 10.10 -3.13 5.40
CA ALA A 452 10.13 -4.30 6.26
C ALA A 452 9.23 -5.41 5.71
N SER A 453 8.07 -5.04 5.15
CA SER A 453 7.14 -5.99 4.54
C SER A 453 7.66 -6.55 3.20
N THR A 454 8.20 -5.71 2.31
CA THR A 454 8.80 -6.18 1.05
C THR A 454 10.01 -7.07 1.28
N ASN A 455 10.82 -6.78 2.31
CA ASN A 455 11.93 -7.63 2.73
C ASN A 455 11.46 -9.00 3.24
N THR A 456 10.37 -9.06 4.03
CA THR A 456 9.78 -10.34 4.44
C THR A 456 9.28 -11.14 3.23
N ILE A 457 8.58 -10.50 2.28
CA ILE A 457 8.12 -11.14 1.05
C ILE A 457 9.31 -11.69 0.26
N PHE A 458 10.37 -10.88 0.10
CA PHE A 458 11.60 -11.27 -0.59
C PHE A 458 12.15 -12.58 -0.04
N TYR A 459 12.41 -12.67 1.26
CA TYR A 459 13.00 -13.86 1.87
C TYR A 459 12.07 -15.09 1.85
N LEU A 460 10.76 -14.91 1.97
CA LEU A 460 9.80 -16.01 1.95
C LEU A 460 9.65 -16.63 0.55
N LEU A 461 9.90 -15.86 -0.50
CA LEU A 461 9.75 -16.28 -1.90
C LEU A 461 11.06 -16.70 -2.57
N LEU A 462 12.20 -16.57 -1.89
CA LEU A 462 13.45 -17.10 -2.40
C LEU A 462 13.32 -18.63 -2.65
N ASP A 463 13.92 -19.18 -3.72
CA ASP A 463 13.75 -20.58 -4.21
C ASP A 463 12.34 -20.96 -4.69
N SER A 464 11.38 -20.02 -4.76
CA SER A 464 10.08 -20.32 -5.38
C SER A 464 10.19 -20.56 -6.88
N PRO A 465 9.27 -21.35 -7.49
CA PRO A 465 9.13 -21.36 -8.94
C PRO A 465 8.83 -19.93 -9.42
N PHE A 466 9.38 -19.52 -10.58
CA PHE A 466 9.30 -18.13 -11.09
C PHE A 466 10.00 -17.08 -10.20
N GLN A 467 11.06 -17.49 -9.50
CA GLN A 467 11.83 -16.58 -8.65
C GLN A 467 12.27 -15.32 -9.40
N THR A 468 12.70 -15.43 -10.66
CA THR A 468 13.17 -14.29 -11.45
C THR A 468 12.09 -13.22 -11.65
N GLU A 469 10.88 -13.65 -12.00
CA GLU A 469 9.72 -12.81 -12.27
C GLU A 469 9.22 -12.17 -10.98
N VAL A 470 9.09 -12.97 -9.92
CA VAL A 470 8.65 -12.49 -8.61
C VAL A 470 9.65 -11.48 -8.04
N LEU A 471 10.95 -11.78 -8.09
CA LEU A 471 11.97 -10.85 -7.61
C LEU A 471 12.01 -9.57 -8.44
N LEU A 472 11.89 -9.68 -9.76
CA LEU A 472 11.77 -8.52 -10.63
C LEU A 472 10.56 -7.65 -10.24
N SER A 473 9.41 -8.26 -9.95
CA SER A 473 8.23 -7.54 -9.48
C SER A 473 8.46 -6.82 -8.15
N ILE A 474 9.15 -7.47 -7.20
CA ILE A 474 9.46 -6.90 -5.88
C ILE A 474 10.45 -5.74 -6.00
N TYR A 475 11.50 -5.86 -6.81
CA TYR A 475 12.44 -4.74 -7.04
C TYR A 475 11.75 -3.57 -7.74
N SER A 476 10.89 -3.87 -8.72
CA SER A 476 10.16 -2.85 -9.48
C SER A 476 9.13 -2.10 -8.63
N ILE A 477 8.38 -2.79 -7.75
CA ILE A 477 7.44 -2.12 -6.83
C ILE A 477 8.18 -1.28 -5.78
N ASN A 478 9.37 -1.70 -5.31
CA ASN A 478 10.20 -0.89 -4.42
C ASN A 478 10.67 0.40 -5.12
N ALA A 479 11.06 0.31 -6.39
CA ALA A 479 11.41 1.49 -7.19
C ALA A 479 10.20 2.40 -7.44
N ALA A 480 9.03 1.84 -7.76
CA ALA A 480 7.79 2.58 -7.94
C ALA A 480 7.40 3.35 -6.67
N TYR A 481 7.53 2.71 -5.51
CA TYR A 481 7.31 3.35 -4.21
C TYR A 481 8.28 4.53 -4.00
N GLY A 482 9.58 4.34 -4.25
CA GLY A 482 10.57 5.41 -4.13
C GLY A 482 10.29 6.60 -5.04
N ALA A 483 9.92 6.34 -6.31
CA ALA A 483 9.51 7.37 -7.26
C ALA A 483 8.23 8.10 -6.80
N SER A 484 7.29 7.38 -6.20
CA SER A 484 6.04 7.93 -5.66
C SER A 484 6.31 8.92 -4.52
N VAL A 485 7.14 8.52 -3.56
CA VAL A 485 7.54 9.38 -2.43
C VAL A 485 8.27 10.63 -2.94
N ALA A 486 9.15 10.46 -3.93
CA ALA A 486 9.87 11.57 -4.58
C ALA A 486 8.93 12.57 -5.27
N ALA A 487 7.93 12.07 -5.99
CA ALA A 487 6.97 12.87 -6.75
C ALA A 487 6.14 13.79 -5.85
N VAL A 488 5.65 13.26 -4.72
CA VAL A 488 4.72 13.92 -3.80
C VAL A 488 5.41 14.98 -2.92
N GLN A 489 6.74 15.03 -2.90
CA GLN A 489 7.47 16.02 -2.11
C GLN A 489 7.84 17.27 -2.92
N PRO A 490 7.92 18.47 -2.31
CA PRO A 490 8.41 19.66 -3.00
C PRO A 490 9.86 19.55 -3.48
N PRO A 491 10.21 20.21 -4.61
CA PRO A 491 11.54 20.09 -5.22
C PRO A 491 12.65 20.50 -4.25
N LYS A 492 13.81 19.83 -4.32
CA LYS A 492 15.03 20.16 -3.56
C LYS A 492 14.92 20.08 -2.02
N THR A 493 13.81 19.55 -1.48
CA THR A 493 13.62 19.37 -0.03
C THR A 493 13.84 17.94 0.45
N MET A 494 14.02 17.00 -0.49
CA MET A 494 14.19 15.58 -0.24
C MET A 494 15.52 15.29 0.44
N LYS A 495 15.45 14.82 1.70
CA LYS A 495 16.59 14.24 2.41
C LYS A 495 16.71 12.77 2.02
N TRP A 496 17.18 12.51 0.80
CA TRP A 496 17.30 11.16 0.22
C TRP A 496 17.92 10.12 1.16
N TRP A 497 18.90 10.53 1.97
CA TRP A 497 19.56 9.65 2.94
C TRP A 497 18.59 9.10 4.01
N LEU A 498 17.59 9.86 4.47
CA LEU A 498 16.62 9.39 5.48
C LEU A 498 15.75 8.26 4.93
N TYR A 499 15.33 8.39 3.68
CA TYR A 499 14.50 7.39 3.01
C TYR A 499 15.31 6.16 2.60
N PHE A 500 16.56 6.37 2.18
CA PHE A 500 17.50 5.29 1.95
C PHE A 500 17.77 4.49 3.23
N VAL A 501 17.94 5.16 4.38
CA VAL A 501 18.06 4.49 5.69
C VAL A 501 16.80 3.69 5.99
N ALA A 502 15.60 4.27 5.85
CA ALA A 502 14.34 3.56 6.09
C ALA A 502 14.19 2.32 5.18
N LEU A 503 14.63 2.43 3.92
CA LEU A 503 14.58 1.35 2.95
C LEU A 503 15.61 0.24 3.26
N MET A 504 16.81 0.59 3.71
CA MET A 504 17.87 -0.39 3.98
C MET A 504 17.84 -0.98 5.39
N LEU A 505 17.18 -0.32 6.36
CA LEU A 505 17.18 -0.73 7.76
C LEU A 505 16.72 -2.19 7.98
N PRO A 506 15.64 -2.70 7.33
CA PRO A 506 15.23 -4.09 7.50
C PRO A 506 16.28 -5.08 6.99
N TYR A 507 16.94 -4.77 5.87
CA TYR A 507 18.01 -5.59 5.30
C TYR A 507 19.24 -5.63 6.23
N ILE A 508 19.66 -4.47 6.76
CA ILE A 508 20.80 -4.34 7.67
C ILE A 508 20.51 -5.05 9.00
N SER A 509 19.32 -4.84 9.58
CA SER A 509 18.90 -5.49 10.82
C SER A 509 18.97 -7.01 10.71
N ARG A 510 18.53 -7.56 9.58
CA ARG A 510 18.58 -9.00 9.31
C ARG A 510 20.00 -9.52 9.10
N ALA A 511 20.81 -8.82 8.30
CA ALA A 511 22.21 -9.16 8.09
C ALA A 511 22.99 -9.20 9.42
N PHE A 512 22.74 -8.22 10.29
CA PHE A 512 23.32 -8.14 11.62
C PHE A 512 22.84 -9.27 12.55
N SER A 513 21.55 -9.59 12.55
CA SER A 513 21.01 -10.72 13.33
C SER A 513 21.63 -12.06 12.91
N ASN A 514 21.75 -12.30 11.61
CA ASN A 514 22.41 -13.50 11.06
C ASN A 514 23.91 -13.52 11.41
N PHE A 515 24.58 -12.37 11.39
CA PHE A 515 25.97 -12.25 11.82
C PHE A 515 26.13 -12.65 13.29
N ILE A 516 25.33 -12.09 14.21
CA ILE A 516 25.39 -12.46 15.64
C ILE A 516 25.17 -13.97 15.84
N LYS A 517 24.22 -14.57 15.12
CA LYS A 517 23.93 -16.00 15.22
C LYS A 517 25.05 -16.91 14.70
N ARG A 518 25.92 -16.41 13.82
CA ARG A 518 27.09 -17.17 13.33
C ARG A 518 28.27 -17.16 14.31
N TYR A 519 28.31 -16.20 15.23
CA TYR A 519 29.38 -16.04 16.23
C TYR A 519 28.97 -16.46 17.65
N LYS A 520 27.74 -16.94 17.83
CA LYS A 520 27.28 -17.67 19.01
C LYS A 520 27.17 -19.14 18.65
#